data_AF-A0A660ZMR9-F1
#
_entry.id   AF-A0A660ZMR9-F1
#
_cell.length_a   1.000
_cell.length_b   1.000
_cell.length_c   1.000
_cell.angle_alpha   90.00
_cell.angle_beta   90.00
_cell.angle_gamma   90.00
#
_symmetry.space_group_name_H-M   'P 1'
#
loop_
_entity.id
_entity.type
_entity.pdbx_description
1 polymer ?
#
loop_
_entity_poly.entity_id
_entity_poly.type
_entity_poly.pdbx_seq_one_letter_code
_entity_poly.pdbx_strand_id
1 'polypeptide(L)'
;MKITVRQGALAQTRADALVVGVHAGVKKLSAENAAVDKACNGAIREALGYGDFKAGLGQCVFVPAGKAPAKRVLVVGLGKRKGFDAAGSRKAAAAAARACRKARLKSLAFAATDEATTDAMAEGLGMANYDAGLHLTRDADKRPLQLTSAIFCVDGALASVRKRVARGLGLAAGVNFSRDLVNEPSNCMTPTMMANRAKALAREFPTIGCRIWGPREIEKNKMGGLMGVGRGSTEPSQFIHLEYKPKGAGRGLKKIAFVGKGVTFDSGGISIKPSAGMELMKFDMGGAAAVLGAFKILGALQPKVHVLGYIAAAENMPDGSAIKPGDLLTMMNGLTV
;
A
#
# COMPACT_ATOMS: atom_id res chain seq x y z
N MET A 1 3.66 10.95 -6.77
CA MET A 1 5.13 10.98 -6.96
C MET A 1 5.47 10.58 -8.39
N LYS A 2 6.29 11.36 -9.10
CA LYS A 2 6.79 11.05 -10.45
C LYS A 2 7.90 10.00 -10.37
N ILE A 3 7.72 8.88 -11.06
CA ILE A 3 8.73 7.82 -11.14
C ILE A 3 9.42 7.86 -12.50
N THR A 4 10.74 7.75 -12.50
CA THR A 4 11.53 7.69 -13.74
C THR A 4 12.51 6.52 -13.65
N VAL A 5 12.54 5.68 -14.69
CA VAL A 5 13.58 4.67 -14.86
C VAL A 5 14.40 5.04 -16.08
N ARG A 6 15.71 5.21 -15.91
CA ARG A 6 16.61 5.70 -16.95
C ARG A 6 17.95 4.97 -16.93
N GLN A 7 18.58 4.90 -18.09
CA GLN A 7 19.97 4.50 -18.18
C GLN A 7 20.89 5.61 -17.66
N GLY A 8 22.01 5.20 -17.08
CA GLY A 8 23.10 6.10 -16.70
C GLY A 8 23.49 6.00 -15.23
N ALA A 9 24.69 6.50 -14.93
CA ALA A 9 25.29 6.41 -13.62
C ALA A 9 24.50 7.18 -12.56
N LEU A 10 24.27 6.54 -11.40
CA LEU A 10 23.65 7.19 -10.24
C LEU A 10 24.38 8.48 -9.84
N ALA A 11 25.72 8.47 -9.89
CA ALA A 11 26.59 9.60 -9.56
C ALA A 11 26.32 10.88 -10.38
N GLN A 12 25.79 10.76 -11.60
CA GLN A 12 25.49 11.90 -12.48
C GLN A 12 24.02 12.35 -12.38
N THR A 13 23.30 11.87 -11.37
CA THR A 13 21.86 12.10 -11.23
C THR A 13 21.56 13.33 -10.39
N ARG A 14 20.77 14.26 -10.95
CA ARG A 14 20.23 15.40 -10.20
C ARG A 14 19.03 14.95 -9.39
N ALA A 15 19.17 14.95 -8.07
CA ALA A 15 18.13 14.70 -7.08
C ALA A 15 18.53 15.36 -5.75
N ASP A 16 17.63 15.44 -4.76
CA ASP A 16 18.02 15.92 -3.45
C ASP A 16 18.90 14.89 -2.71
N ALA A 17 18.67 13.59 -2.92
CA ALA A 17 19.50 12.52 -2.38
C ALA A 17 19.86 11.43 -3.41
N LEU A 18 21.14 11.06 -3.49
CA LEU A 18 21.55 9.78 -4.09
C LEU A 18 21.50 8.71 -3.00
N VAL A 19 20.77 7.63 -3.23
CA VAL A 19 20.62 6.54 -2.26
C VAL A 19 21.50 5.37 -2.66
N VAL A 20 22.39 4.98 -1.76
CA VAL A 20 23.31 3.85 -1.94
C VAL A 20 23.14 2.85 -0.80
N GLY A 21 23.05 1.57 -1.15
CA GLY A 21 22.94 0.47 -0.18
C GLY A 21 24.29 -0.15 0.13
N VAL A 22 24.60 -0.38 1.40
CA VAL A 22 25.83 -1.06 1.85
C VAL A 22 25.52 -2.19 2.83
N HIS A 23 26.15 -3.35 2.66
CA HIS A 23 26.03 -4.45 3.62
C HIS A 23 26.94 -4.23 4.84
N ALA A 24 26.52 -4.76 5.99
CA ALA A 24 27.31 -4.81 7.20
C ALA A 24 28.64 -5.56 6.96
N GLY A 25 29.75 -4.96 7.43
CA GLY A 25 31.10 -5.52 7.31
C GLY A 25 31.70 -5.46 5.90
N VAL A 26 31.14 -4.65 4.98
CA VAL A 26 31.70 -4.50 3.63
C VAL A 26 33.11 -3.90 3.69
N LYS A 27 34.09 -4.64 3.15
CA LYS A 27 35.48 -4.15 3.02
C LYS A 27 35.76 -3.52 1.65
N LYS A 28 35.08 -4.00 0.61
CA LYS A 28 35.22 -3.54 -0.77
C LYS A 28 33.85 -3.14 -1.31
N LEU A 29 33.72 -1.89 -1.75
CA LEU A 29 32.51 -1.38 -2.38
C LEU A 29 32.23 -2.13 -3.71
N SER A 30 30.95 -2.27 -4.08
CA SER A 30 30.59 -2.70 -5.44
C SER A 30 31.09 -1.70 -6.47
N ALA A 31 31.14 -2.09 -7.75
CA ALA A 31 31.60 -1.19 -8.82
C ALA A 31 30.78 0.11 -8.86
N GLU A 32 29.46 0.01 -8.68
CA GLU A 32 28.52 1.13 -8.70
C GLU A 32 28.70 2.03 -7.47
N ASN A 33 28.79 1.44 -6.28
CA ASN A 33 29.06 2.20 -5.06
C ASN A 33 30.45 2.85 -5.11
N ALA A 34 31.46 2.19 -5.67
CA ALA A 34 32.79 2.78 -5.84
C ALA A 34 32.77 3.97 -6.82
N ALA A 35 31.98 3.89 -7.90
CA ALA A 35 31.80 5.00 -8.83
C ALA A 35 31.09 6.21 -8.18
N VAL A 36 30.05 5.97 -7.38
CA VAL A 36 29.37 7.02 -6.60
C VAL A 36 30.32 7.61 -5.56
N ASP A 37 31.04 6.77 -4.82
CA ASP A 37 32.00 7.19 -3.81
C ASP A 37 33.10 8.08 -4.39
N LYS A 38 33.68 7.68 -5.55
CA LYS A 38 34.66 8.50 -6.27
C LYS A 38 34.09 9.86 -6.69
N ALA A 39 32.87 9.88 -7.22
CA ALA A 39 32.22 11.13 -7.65
C ALA A 39 31.84 12.04 -6.47
N CYS A 40 31.59 11.46 -5.30
CA CYS A 40 31.18 12.16 -4.08
C CYS A 40 32.32 12.33 -3.07
N ASN A 41 33.59 12.32 -3.52
CA ASN A 41 34.77 12.55 -2.69
C ASN A 41 34.89 11.62 -1.46
N GLY A 42 34.55 10.35 -1.61
CA GLY A 42 34.68 9.36 -0.53
C GLY A 42 33.48 9.27 0.43
N ALA A 43 32.34 9.86 0.09
CA ALA A 43 31.17 9.95 0.98
C ALA A 43 30.67 8.61 1.56
N ILE A 44 30.76 7.51 0.82
CA ILE A 44 30.35 6.18 1.31
C ILE A 44 31.39 5.64 2.29
N ARG A 45 32.68 5.80 1.99
CA ARG A 45 33.77 5.40 2.89
C ARG A 45 33.76 6.22 4.17
N GLU A 46 33.46 7.51 4.08
CA GLU A 46 33.25 8.39 5.23
C GLU A 46 32.12 7.87 6.13
N ALA A 47 30.94 7.56 5.55
CA ALA A 47 29.83 6.97 6.29
C ALA A 47 30.20 5.65 6.99
N LEU A 48 30.99 4.79 6.33
CA LEU A 48 31.46 3.53 6.91
C LEU A 48 32.48 3.73 8.05
N GLY A 49 33.13 4.89 8.10
CA GLY A 49 34.04 5.28 9.19
C GLY A 49 33.34 5.84 10.43
N TYR A 50 32.06 6.22 10.33
CA TYR A 50 31.32 6.72 11.48
C TYR A 50 31.13 5.65 12.55
N GLY A 51 31.37 6.03 13.82
CA GLY A 51 31.26 5.13 14.95
C GLY A 51 29.85 4.56 15.16
N ASP A 52 28.84 5.35 14.82
CA ASP A 52 27.41 5.05 15.00
C ASP A 52 26.78 4.33 13.78
N PHE A 53 27.45 4.28 12.63
CA PHE A 53 26.94 3.59 11.44
C PHE A 53 27.56 2.19 11.29
N LYS A 54 26.74 1.15 11.47
CA LYS A 54 27.15 -0.28 11.33
C LYS A 54 26.51 -0.97 10.14
N ALA A 55 25.87 -0.21 9.26
CA ALA A 55 25.10 -0.70 8.12
C ALA A 55 24.04 -1.76 8.51
N GLY A 56 23.41 -1.58 9.67
CA GLY A 56 22.23 -2.37 10.07
C GLY A 56 21.08 -2.16 9.09
N LEU A 57 20.21 -3.17 8.92
CA LEU A 57 19.12 -3.09 7.93
C LEU A 57 18.21 -1.88 8.17
N GLY A 58 18.14 -0.97 7.20
CA GLY A 58 17.36 0.26 7.27
C GLY A 58 18.00 1.39 8.09
N GLN A 59 19.22 1.20 8.58
CA GLN A 59 20.01 2.29 9.16
C GLN A 59 20.38 3.29 8.07
N CYS A 60 20.22 4.58 8.32
CA CYS A 60 20.43 5.63 7.33
C CYS A 60 21.38 6.69 7.85
N VAL A 61 22.32 7.14 7.02
CA VAL A 61 23.15 8.32 7.30
C VAL A 61 23.29 9.19 6.05
N PHE A 62 23.22 10.51 6.25
CA PHE A 62 23.46 11.48 5.19
C PHE A 62 24.91 11.95 5.20
N VAL A 63 25.51 12.04 4.02
CA VAL A 63 26.85 12.58 3.80
C VAL A 63 26.77 13.60 2.66
N PRO A 64 27.60 14.67 2.66
CA PRO A 64 27.66 15.60 1.54
C PRO A 64 27.95 14.87 0.21
N ALA A 65 27.33 15.33 -0.87
CA ALA A 65 27.52 14.71 -2.20
C ALA A 65 28.78 15.19 -2.95
N GLY A 66 29.58 16.07 -2.33
CA GLY A 66 30.77 16.65 -2.95
C GLY A 66 30.43 17.36 -4.26
N LYS A 67 31.02 16.90 -5.36
CA LYS A 67 30.85 17.47 -6.71
C LYS A 67 29.68 16.87 -7.51
N ALA A 68 28.97 15.88 -6.97
CA ALA A 68 27.85 15.27 -7.68
C ALA A 68 26.69 16.27 -7.83
N PRO A 69 25.84 16.16 -8.87
CA PRO A 69 24.69 17.05 -9.08
C PRO A 69 23.61 16.97 -8.00
N ALA A 70 23.70 16.01 -7.09
CA ALA A 70 22.78 15.83 -5.99
C ALA A 70 23.18 16.66 -4.77
N LYS A 71 22.22 16.95 -3.88
CA LYS A 71 22.54 17.73 -2.67
C LYS A 71 23.25 16.90 -1.60
N ARG A 72 22.88 15.62 -1.46
CA ARG A 72 23.41 14.70 -0.43
C ARG A 72 23.49 13.27 -0.96
N VAL A 73 24.32 12.45 -0.33
CA VAL A 73 24.30 11.00 -0.44
C VAL A 73 23.63 10.44 0.82
N LEU A 74 22.67 9.55 0.65
CA LEU A 74 22.05 8.77 1.71
C LEU A 74 22.59 7.35 1.65
N VAL A 75 23.42 7.00 2.63
CA VAL A 75 23.94 5.65 2.78
C VAL A 75 22.98 4.84 3.64
N VAL A 76 22.47 3.73 3.09
CA VAL A 76 21.48 2.86 3.72
C VAL A 76 22.11 1.51 4.02
N GLY A 77 22.02 1.09 5.27
CA GLY A 77 22.44 -0.24 5.69
C GLY A 77 21.49 -1.31 5.17
N LEU A 78 22.07 -2.34 4.55
CA LEU A 78 21.38 -3.52 4.04
C LEU A 78 21.47 -4.69 5.01
N GLY A 79 22.12 -4.53 6.16
CA GLY A 79 22.40 -5.61 7.10
C GLY A 79 23.40 -6.62 6.55
N LYS A 80 23.41 -7.83 7.12
CA LYS A 80 24.28 -8.93 6.67
C LYS A 80 23.91 -9.33 5.24
N ARG A 81 24.92 -9.65 4.41
CA ARG A 81 24.70 -10.10 3.03
C ARG A 81 23.99 -11.46 2.97
N LYS A 82 24.36 -12.38 3.88
CA LYS A 82 23.67 -13.66 4.03
C LYS A 82 22.24 -13.41 4.51
N GLY A 83 21.26 -13.83 3.72
CA GLY A 83 19.83 -13.67 4.02
C GLY A 83 19.23 -12.33 3.60
N PHE A 84 19.97 -11.48 2.85
CA PHE A 84 19.36 -10.30 2.22
C PHE A 84 18.50 -10.73 1.03
N ASP A 85 17.24 -10.33 1.04
CA ASP A 85 16.22 -10.76 0.08
C ASP A 85 15.33 -9.58 -0.35
N ALA A 86 14.24 -9.88 -1.07
CA ALA A 86 13.24 -8.90 -1.46
C ALA A 86 12.64 -8.12 -0.26
N ALA A 87 12.42 -8.79 0.88
CA ALA A 87 11.91 -8.11 2.09
C ALA A 87 12.94 -7.15 2.68
N GLY A 88 14.22 -7.52 2.68
CA GLY A 88 15.34 -6.65 3.02
C GLY A 88 15.39 -5.41 2.11
N SER A 89 15.31 -5.60 0.80
CA SER A 89 15.29 -4.51 -0.18
C SER A 89 14.10 -3.56 0.01
N ARG A 90 12.89 -4.10 0.23
CA ARG A 90 11.70 -3.32 0.57
C ARG A 90 11.91 -2.46 1.82
N LYS A 91 12.45 -3.05 2.89
CA LYS A 91 12.71 -2.34 4.16
C LYS A 91 13.75 -1.22 4.00
N ALA A 92 14.84 -1.49 3.26
CA ALA A 92 15.88 -0.50 2.98
C ALA A 92 15.34 0.68 2.16
N ALA A 93 14.57 0.41 1.09
CA ALA A 93 13.96 1.45 0.26
C ALA A 93 12.95 2.29 1.05
N ALA A 94 12.16 1.65 1.91
CA ALA A 94 11.22 2.32 2.79
C ALA A 94 11.94 3.21 3.83
N ALA A 95 13.07 2.75 4.38
CA ALA A 95 13.89 3.54 5.29
C ALA A 95 14.51 4.75 4.58
N ALA A 96 15.00 4.57 3.35
CA ALA A 96 15.51 5.66 2.53
C ALA A 96 14.46 6.75 2.31
N ALA A 97 13.25 6.35 1.89
CA ALA A 97 12.14 7.26 1.68
C ALA A 97 11.79 8.03 2.95
N ARG A 98 11.63 7.34 4.10
CA ARG A 98 11.35 7.99 5.40
C ARG A 98 12.45 8.96 5.82
N ALA A 99 13.72 8.59 5.66
CA ALA A 99 14.85 9.46 5.98
C ALA A 99 14.85 10.73 5.12
N CYS A 100 14.62 10.61 3.81
CA CYS A 100 14.49 11.77 2.91
C CYS A 100 13.31 12.66 3.29
N ARG A 101 12.14 12.08 3.60
CA ARG A 101 10.95 12.84 4.03
C ARG A 101 11.20 13.59 5.34
N LYS A 102 11.82 12.94 6.33
CA LYS A 102 12.21 13.56 7.62
C LYS A 102 13.19 14.73 7.40
N ALA A 103 14.12 14.58 6.46
CA ALA A 103 15.05 15.64 6.06
C ALA A 103 14.43 16.70 5.12
N ARG A 104 13.12 16.67 4.89
CA ARG A 104 12.37 17.58 4.00
C ARG A 104 12.87 17.60 2.55
N LEU A 105 13.47 16.49 2.09
CA LEU A 105 13.89 16.32 0.71
C LEU A 105 12.68 15.92 -0.16
N LYS A 106 12.65 16.38 -1.41
CA LYS A 106 11.53 16.15 -2.35
C LYS A 106 11.84 15.06 -3.35
N SER A 107 13.12 14.79 -3.62
CA SER A 107 13.54 13.86 -4.67
C SER A 107 14.69 12.96 -4.25
N LEU A 108 14.68 11.72 -4.74
CA LEU A 108 15.78 10.77 -4.51
C LEU A 108 16.06 9.92 -5.75
N ALA A 109 17.26 9.36 -5.82
CA ALA A 109 17.67 8.45 -6.89
C ALA A 109 18.29 7.19 -6.31
N PHE A 110 17.92 6.02 -6.84
CA PHE A 110 18.46 4.71 -6.49
C PHE A 110 19.30 4.14 -7.63
N ALA A 111 20.29 3.32 -7.29
CA ALA A 111 20.83 2.34 -8.22
C ALA A 111 19.93 1.09 -8.19
N ALA A 112 19.39 0.68 -9.34
CA ALA A 112 18.59 -0.53 -9.48
C ALA A 112 19.44 -1.63 -10.15
N THR A 113 20.45 -2.10 -9.42
CA THR A 113 21.47 -3.03 -9.93
C THR A 113 21.03 -4.48 -9.91
N ASP A 114 20.13 -4.84 -9.00
CA ASP A 114 19.53 -6.16 -8.92
C ASP A 114 18.06 -6.12 -9.36
N GLU A 115 17.81 -6.64 -10.55
CA GLU A 115 16.46 -6.79 -11.06
C GLU A 115 15.58 -7.61 -10.11
N ALA A 116 16.11 -8.66 -9.47
CA ALA A 116 15.31 -9.58 -8.68
C ALA A 116 14.63 -8.90 -7.47
N THR A 117 15.19 -7.81 -6.97
CA THR A 117 14.70 -7.08 -5.79
C THR A 117 14.15 -5.69 -6.10
N THR A 118 14.17 -5.27 -7.37
CA THR A 118 13.74 -3.93 -7.81
C THR A 118 12.25 -3.66 -7.56
N ASP A 119 11.39 -4.64 -7.76
CA ASP A 119 9.96 -4.53 -7.47
C ASP A 119 9.70 -4.31 -5.98
N ALA A 120 10.39 -5.05 -5.12
CA ALA A 120 10.29 -4.91 -3.68
C ALA A 120 10.82 -3.55 -3.20
N MET A 121 11.91 -3.05 -3.81
CA MET A 121 12.42 -1.69 -3.58
C MET A 121 11.36 -0.64 -3.94
N ALA A 122 10.76 -0.74 -5.13
CA ALA A 122 9.73 0.19 -5.57
C ALA A 122 8.45 0.12 -4.72
N GLU A 123 8.06 -1.07 -4.27
CA GLU A 123 6.97 -1.28 -3.31
C GLU A 123 7.26 -0.59 -1.98
N GLY A 124 8.46 -0.81 -1.42
CA GLY A 124 8.89 -0.21 -0.16
C GLY A 124 8.90 1.32 -0.21
N LEU A 125 9.44 1.88 -1.30
CA LEU A 125 9.39 3.32 -1.59
C LEU A 125 7.94 3.83 -1.63
N GLY A 126 7.07 3.18 -2.40
CA GLY A 126 5.68 3.60 -2.58
C GLY A 126 4.88 3.56 -1.27
N MET A 127 5.02 2.49 -0.48
CA MET A 127 4.37 2.37 0.83
C MET A 127 4.91 3.37 1.85
N ALA A 128 6.21 3.69 1.78
CA ALA A 128 6.85 4.62 2.70
C ALA A 128 6.63 6.09 2.32
N ASN A 129 6.08 6.39 1.14
CA ASN A 129 5.68 7.73 0.73
C ASN A 129 4.19 8.01 1.00
N TYR A 130 3.54 7.17 1.81
CA TYR A 130 2.15 7.34 2.23
C TYR A 130 1.95 8.61 3.06
N ASP A 131 0.85 9.33 2.81
CA ASP A 131 0.43 10.47 3.62
C ASP A 131 -0.75 10.05 4.51
N ALA A 132 -0.48 9.95 5.81
CA ALA A 132 -1.47 9.58 6.81
C ALA A 132 -2.24 10.80 7.38
N GLY A 133 -1.95 12.02 6.90
CA GLY A 133 -2.49 13.27 7.44
C GLY A 133 -3.69 13.82 6.69
N LEU A 134 -4.51 12.98 6.03
CA LEU A 134 -5.60 13.41 5.15
C LEU A 134 -6.60 14.37 5.84
N HIS A 135 -6.93 14.11 7.11
CA HIS A 135 -7.91 14.87 7.88
C HIS A 135 -7.31 15.97 8.76
N LEU A 136 -6.00 16.24 8.67
CA LEU A 136 -5.35 17.30 9.45
C LEU A 136 -5.61 18.67 8.80
N THR A 137 -6.34 19.54 9.51
CA THR A 137 -6.69 20.89 9.04
C THR A 137 -5.85 22.00 9.69
N ARG A 138 -5.67 21.98 11.02
CA ARG A 138 -5.00 23.06 11.78
C ARG A 138 -3.48 22.95 11.89
N ASP A 139 -2.90 21.89 11.33
CA ASP A 139 -1.46 21.55 11.38
C ASP A 139 -1.03 20.90 10.05
N ALA A 140 -1.47 21.46 8.92
CA ALA A 140 -1.18 20.90 7.60
C ALA A 140 0.34 20.83 7.30
N ASP A 141 1.14 21.70 7.92
CA ASP A 141 2.59 21.71 7.88
C ASP A 141 3.24 20.54 8.66
N LYS A 142 2.50 19.94 9.61
CA LYS A 142 2.89 18.69 10.29
C LYS A 142 2.59 17.44 9.46
N ARG A 143 1.89 17.58 8.31
CA ARG A 143 1.68 16.43 7.41
C ARG A 143 3.03 15.87 6.97
N PRO A 144 3.18 14.53 6.94
CA PRO A 144 4.39 13.91 6.46
C PRO A 144 4.69 14.32 5.00
N LEU A 145 5.70 15.18 4.80
CA LEU A 145 6.11 15.62 3.46
C LEU A 145 6.28 14.43 2.53
N GLN A 146 5.71 14.51 1.34
CA GLN A 146 5.83 13.47 0.33
C GLN A 146 6.98 13.77 -0.63
N LEU A 147 7.67 12.72 -1.03
CA LEU A 147 8.57 12.75 -2.17
C LEU A 147 7.75 13.05 -3.43
N THR A 148 8.21 14.03 -4.20
CA THR A 148 7.59 14.43 -5.46
C THR A 148 8.17 13.64 -6.62
N SER A 149 9.43 13.18 -6.55
CA SER A 149 10.03 12.31 -7.56
C SER A 149 10.98 11.24 -7.01
N ALA A 150 11.07 10.12 -7.73
CA ALA A 150 12.12 9.14 -7.52
C ALA A 150 12.65 8.60 -8.86
N ILE A 151 13.97 8.43 -8.93
CA ILE A 151 14.68 7.97 -10.13
C ILE A 151 15.32 6.61 -9.85
N PHE A 152 15.11 5.63 -10.73
CA PHE A 152 15.82 4.36 -10.73
C PHE A 152 16.82 4.38 -11.88
N CYS A 153 18.11 4.41 -11.55
CA CYS A 153 19.21 4.39 -12.50
C CYS A 153 19.65 2.93 -12.74
N VAL A 154 19.85 2.58 -14.01
CA VAL A 154 20.23 1.23 -14.44
C VAL A 154 21.35 1.27 -15.47
N ASP A 155 22.22 0.26 -15.43
CA ASP A 155 23.28 0.03 -16.43
C ASP A 155 22.88 -1.14 -17.34
N GLY A 156 21.74 -0.99 -18.04
CA GLY A 156 21.16 -2.04 -18.88
C GLY A 156 19.73 -2.41 -18.48
N ALA A 157 19.14 -3.41 -19.17
CA ALA A 157 17.84 -4.01 -18.86
C ALA A 157 16.67 -3.02 -18.57
N LEU A 158 16.70 -1.84 -19.18
CA LEU A 158 15.78 -0.73 -18.90
C LEU A 158 14.31 -1.14 -18.94
N ALA A 159 13.92 -1.93 -19.95
CA ALA A 159 12.55 -2.41 -20.11
C ALA A 159 12.13 -3.38 -18.98
N SER A 160 13.02 -4.26 -18.54
CA SER A 160 12.76 -5.20 -17.45
C SER A 160 12.60 -4.47 -16.12
N VAL A 161 13.54 -3.58 -15.78
CA VAL A 161 13.48 -2.76 -14.56
C VAL A 161 12.23 -1.89 -14.56
N ARG A 162 11.86 -1.27 -15.68
CA ARG A 162 10.60 -0.51 -15.81
C ARG A 162 9.38 -1.35 -15.43
N LYS A 163 9.28 -2.59 -15.93
CA LYS A 163 8.18 -3.50 -15.58
C LYS A 163 8.19 -3.85 -14.09
N ARG A 164 9.36 -4.08 -13.49
CA ARG A 164 9.50 -4.40 -12.06
C ARG A 164 9.16 -3.23 -11.15
N VAL A 165 9.64 -2.03 -11.49
CA VAL A 165 9.27 -0.79 -10.78
C VAL A 165 7.77 -0.55 -10.86
N ALA A 166 7.17 -0.67 -12.05
CA ALA A 166 5.73 -0.55 -12.23
C ALA A 166 4.97 -1.59 -11.38
N ARG A 167 5.45 -2.84 -11.33
CA ARG A 167 4.89 -3.89 -10.49
C ARG A 167 4.92 -3.53 -9.01
N GLY A 168 6.07 -3.12 -8.49
CA GLY A 168 6.22 -2.71 -7.08
C GLY A 168 5.33 -1.55 -6.69
N LEU A 169 5.22 -0.54 -7.57
CA LEU A 169 4.34 0.61 -7.34
C LEU A 169 2.85 0.24 -7.39
N GLY A 170 2.47 -0.68 -8.28
CA GLY A 170 1.11 -1.21 -8.33
C GLY A 170 0.72 -1.92 -7.03
N LEU A 171 1.64 -2.72 -6.47
CA LEU A 171 1.47 -3.35 -5.16
C LEU A 171 1.31 -2.30 -4.05
N ALA A 172 2.22 -1.32 -4.00
CA ALA A 172 2.15 -0.25 -3.01
C ALA A 172 0.86 0.59 -3.11
N ALA A 173 0.37 0.84 -4.33
CA ALA A 173 -0.86 1.57 -4.55
C ALA A 173 -2.08 0.84 -3.98
N GLY A 174 -2.15 -0.49 -4.14
CA GLY A 174 -3.21 -1.29 -3.52
C GLY A 174 -3.14 -1.30 -2.00
N VAL A 175 -1.94 -1.49 -1.43
CA VAL A 175 -1.74 -1.45 0.03
C VAL A 175 -2.12 -0.08 0.61
N ASN A 176 -1.68 1.00 -0.03
CA ASN A 176 -2.02 2.35 0.42
C ASN A 176 -3.51 2.66 0.23
N PHE A 177 -4.15 2.15 -0.81
CA PHE A 177 -5.61 2.26 -0.95
C PHE A 177 -6.35 1.54 0.18
N SER A 178 -5.91 0.34 0.58
CA SER A 178 -6.47 -0.32 1.77
C SER A 178 -6.26 0.51 3.04
N ARG A 179 -5.08 1.13 3.20
CA ARG A 179 -4.81 2.04 4.34
C ARG A 179 -5.74 3.24 4.34
N ASP A 180 -5.98 3.85 3.19
CA ASP A 180 -6.92 4.97 3.07
C ASP A 180 -8.30 4.59 3.58
N LEU A 181 -8.80 3.43 3.15
CA LEU A 181 -10.13 2.96 3.55
C LEU A 181 -10.22 2.62 5.05
N VAL A 182 -9.19 1.95 5.59
CA VAL A 182 -9.15 1.53 7.01
C VAL A 182 -8.93 2.71 7.95
N ASN A 183 -8.11 3.69 7.55
CA ASN A 183 -7.82 4.85 8.39
C ASN A 183 -8.98 5.84 8.48
N GLU A 184 -9.84 5.85 7.47
CA GLU A 184 -11.02 6.71 7.42
C GLU A 184 -11.91 6.49 8.66
N PRO A 185 -12.39 7.56 9.32
CA PRO A 185 -13.33 7.41 10.42
C PRO A 185 -14.69 6.89 9.89
N SER A 186 -15.45 6.20 10.73
CA SER A 186 -16.69 5.52 10.29
C SER A 186 -17.73 6.46 9.67
N ASN A 187 -17.82 7.70 10.14
CA ASN A 187 -18.69 8.73 9.54
C ASN A 187 -18.29 9.11 8.09
N CYS A 188 -17.06 8.80 7.67
CA CYS A 188 -16.56 9.04 6.32
C CYS A 188 -16.28 7.73 5.55
N MET A 189 -16.61 6.58 6.13
CA MET A 189 -16.49 5.27 5.50
C MET A 189 -17.70 4.40 5.83
N THR A 190 -18.90 4.92 5.60
CA THR A 190 -20.14 4.15 5.75
C THR A 190 -20.26 3.05 4.68
N PRO A 191 -21.21 2.09 4.79
CA PRO A 191 -21.44 1.08 3.77
C PRO A 191 -21.70 1.68 2.38
N THR A 192 -22.46 2.78 2.33
CA THR A 192 -22.73 3.56 1.12
C THR A 192 -21.44 4.13 0.54
N MET A 193 -20.60 4.73 1.38
CA MET A 193 -19.31 5.29 0.96
C MET A 193 -18.36 4.22 0.45
N MET A 194 -18.30 3.05 1.10
CA MET A 194 -17.50 1.92 0.65
C MET A 194 -17.95 1.42 -0.72
N ALA A 195 -19.26 1.27 -0.95
CA ALA A 195 -19.80 0.92 -2.26
C ALA A 195 -19.43 1.96 -3.33
N ASN A 196 -19.42 3.25 -2.99
CA ASN A 196 -18.98 4.32 -3.87
C ASN A 196 -17.47 4.26 -4.17
N ARG A 197 -16.63 3.90 -3.19
CA ARG A 197 -15.18 3.65 -3.40
C ARG A 197 -14.96 2.48 -4.35
N ALA A 198 -15.74 1.40 -4.22
CA ALA A 198 -15.69 0.26 -5.13
C ALA A 198 -16.12 0.63 -6.57
N LYS A 199 -17.18 1.42 -6.73
CA LYS A 199 -17.60 1.97 -8.04
C LYS A 199 -16.51 2.86 -8.65
N ALA A 200 -15.90 3.73 -7.86
CA ALA A 200 -14.82 4.60 -8.33
C ALA A 200 -13.60 3.79 -8.82
N LEU A 201 -13.24 2.74 -8.07
CA LEU A 201 -12.19 1.80 -8.47
C LEU A 201 -12.48 1.12 -9.82
N ALA A 202 -13.72 0.67 -10.04
CA ALA A 202 -14.12 0.05 -11.30
C ALA A 202 -14.08 1.03 -12.49
N ARG A 203 -14.40 2.31 -12.25
CA ARG A 203 -14.26 3.36 -13.29
C ARG A 203 -12.80 3.65 -13.65
N GLU A 204 -11.88 3.50 -12.70
CA GLU A 204 -10.44 3.67 -12.93
C GLU A 204 -9.86 2.57 -13.84
N PHE A 205 -10.40 1.35 -13.75
CA PHE A 205 -9.86 0.18 -14.45
C PHE A 205 -10.93 -0.53 -15.31
N PRO A 206 -10.88 -0.41 -16.65
CA PRO A 206 -11.85 -1.04 -17.55
C PRO A 206 -11.92 -2.57 -17.51
N THR A 207 -10.94 -3.22 -16.88
CA THR A 207 -10.90 -4.67 -16.63
C THR A 207 -11.69 -5.11 -15.40
N ILE A 208 -12.27 -4.15 -14.65
CA ILE A 208 -13.00 -4.39 -13.42
C ILE A 208 -14.46 -3.98 -13.61
N GLY A 209 -15.38 -4.94 -13.44
CA GLY A 209 -16.80 -4.70 -13.25
C GLY A 209 -17.13 -4.51 -11.77
N CYS A 210 -18.15 -3.69 -11.49
CA CYS A 210 -18.67 -3.49 -10.14
C CYS A 210 -20.19 -3.41 -10.17
N ARG A 211 -20.85 -4.25 -9.38
CA ARG A 211 -22.29 -4.27 -9.16
C ARG A 211 -22.56 -4.13 -7.67
N ILE A 212 -23.47 -3.22 -7.33
CA ILE A 212 -23.90 -2.99 -5.95
C ILE A 212 -25.34 -3.42 -5.81
N TRP A 213 -25.63 -4.17 -4.76
CA TRP A 213 -26.99 -4.51 -4.32
C TRP A 213 -27.30 -3.69 -3.08
N GLY A 214 -28.38 -2.91 -3.15
CA GLY A 214 -28.91 -2.19 -2.01
C GLY A 214 -29.91 -3.04 -1.22
N PRO A 215 -30.63 -2.45 -0.26
CA PRO A 215 -31.54 -3.18 0.62
C PRO A 215 -32.57 -4.03 -0.11
N ARG A 216 -33.17 -3.51 -1.20
CA ARG A 216 -34.18 -4.24 -1.99
C ARG A 216 -33.61 -5.50 -2.64
N GLU A 217 -32.43 -5.41 -3.25
CA GLU A 217 -31.78 -6.56 -3.86
C GLU A 217 -31.26 -7.54 -2.81
N ILE A 218 -30.74 -7.06 -1.68
CA ILE A 218 -30.31 -7.88 -0.55
C ILE A 218 -31.49 -8.72 -0.01
N GLU A 219 -32.65 -8.09 0.19
CA GLU A 219 -33.88 -8.76 0.62
C GLU A 219 -34.39 -9.76 -0.43
N LYS A 220 -34.44 -9.35 -1.70
CA LYS A 220 -34.84 -10.24 -2.81
C LYS A 220 -33.95 -11.49 -2.91
N ASN A 221 -32.67 -11.37 -2.56
CA ASN A 221 -31.71 -12.48 -2.53
C ASN A 221 -31.65 -13.19 -1.17
N LYS A 222 -32.57 -12.92 -0.24
CA LYS A 222 -32.72 -13.59 1.07
C LYS A 222 -31.45 -13.56 1.92
N MET A 223 -30.69 -12.46 1.87
CA MET A 223 -29.42 -12.33 2.60
C MET A 223 -29.63 -11.98 4.08
N GLY A 224 -30.36 -12.82 4.82
CA GLY A 224 -30.84 -12.52 6.16
C GLY A 224 -29.75 -12.19 7.19
N GLY A 225 -28.55 -12.76 7.06
CA GLY A 225 -27.41 -12.38 7.91
C GLY A 225 -27.00 -10.91 7.73
N LEU A 226 -26.86 -10.45 6.48
CA LEU A 226 -26.52 -9.04 6.18
C LEU A 226 -27.66 -8.10 6.59
N MET A 227 -28.91 -8.48 6.28
CA MET A 227 -30.09 -7.72 6.67
C MET A 227 -30.19 -7.57 8.19
N GLY A 228 -29.94 -8.65 8.93
CA GLY A 228 -30.00 -8.66 10.39
C GLY A 228 -28.95 -7.75 11.00
N VAL A 229 -27.68 -7.90 10.62
CA VAL A 229 -26.57 -7.10 11.18
C VAL A 229 -26.78 -5.61 10.92
N GLY A 230 -27.17 -5.23 9.70
CA GLY A 230 -27.36 -3.82 9.35
C GLY A 230 -28.67 -3.20 9.82
N ARG A 231 -29.58 -3.96 10.45
CA ARG A 231 -30.95 -3.52 10.74
C ARG A 231 -31.02 -2.33 11.71
N GLY A 232 -30.07 -2.24 12.64
CA GLY A 232 -30.01 -1.16 13.62
C GLY A 232 -29.31 0.10 13.13
N SER A 233 -28.85 0.13 11.88
CA SER A 233 -28.13 1.27 11.30
C SER A 233 -29.05 2.11 10.42
N THR A 234 -28.89 3.43 10.49
CA THR A 234 -29.51 4.36 9.52
C THR A 234 -28.80 4.34 8.16
N GLU A 235 -27.54 3.90 8.12
CA GLU A 235 -26.81 3.67 6.88
C GLU A 235 -27.24 2.34 6.24
N PRO A 236 -27.71 2.35 4.98
CA PRO A 236 -28.22 1.16 4.33
C PRO A 236 -27.09 0.18 4.00
N SER A 237 -27.30 -1.10 4.35
CA SER A 237 -26.38 -2.17 3.96
C SER A 237 -26.18 -2.24 2.44
N GLN A 238 -24.95 -2.52 2.02
CA GLN A 238 -24.58 -2.65 0.61
C GLN A 238 -23.87 -3.98 0.40
N PHE A 239 -24.28 -4.74 -0.60
CA PHE A 239 -23.53 -5.90 -1.06
C PHE A 239 -22.78 -5.54 -2.34
N ILE A 240 -21.45 -5.55 -2.26
CA ILE A 240 -20.54 -5.15 -3.33
C ILE A 240 -20.02 -6.42 -4.02
N HIS A 241 -20.26 -6.50 -5.33
CA HIS A 241 -19.73 -7.54 -6.20
C HIS A 241 -18.78 -6.93 -7.23
N LEU A 242 -17.51 -7.32 -7.17
CA LEU A 242 -16.47 -6.94 -8.10
C LEU A 242 -16.08 -8.14 -8.98
N GLU A 243 -15.79 -7.89 -10.25
CA GLU A 243 -15.28 -8.90 -11.18
C GLU A 243 -14.10 -8.35 -11.95
N TYR A 244 -12.94 -8.97 -11.82
CA TYR A 244 -11.75 -8.67 -12.60
C TYR A 244 -11.57 -9.74 -13.67
N LYS A 245 -11.51 -9.29 -14.93
CA LYS A 245 -11.21 -10.15 -16.08
C LYS A 245 -10.15 -9.50 -16.97
N PRO A 246 -9.00 -10.15 -17.20
CA PRO A 246 -7.96 -9.59 -18.06
C PRO A 246 -8.44 -9.44 -19.51
N LYS A 247 -8.06 -8.35 -20.17
CA LYS A 247 -8.38 -8.12 -21.59
C LYS A 247 -7.76 -9.21 -22.45
N GLY A 248 -8.50 -9.67 -23.45
CA GLY A 248 -8.02 -10.64 -24.44
C GLY A 248 -7.75 -12.04 -23.88
N ALA A 249 -8.16 -12.34 -22.66
CA ALA A 249 -7.95 -13.66 -22.09
C ALA A 249 -8.97 -14.67 -22.62
N GLY A 250 -8.46 -15.84 -23.03
CA GLY A 250 -9.27 -16.95 -23.51
C GLY A 250 -10.16 -17.57 -22.42
N ARG A 251 -10.94 -18.58 -22.83
CA ARG A 251 -11.73 -19.39 -21.89
C ARG A 251 -10.78 -20.21 -21.00
N GLY A 252 -11.23 -20.58 -19.79
CA GLY A 252 -10.48 -21.49 -18.90
C GLY A 252 -9.50 -20.83 -17.92
N LEU A 253 -9.57 -19.52 -17.67
CA LEU A 253 -8.79 -18.90 -16.60
C LEU A 253 -9.16 -19.51 -15.24
N LYS A 254 -8.14 -19.72 -14.38
CA LYS A 254 -8.38 -20.03 -12.96
C LYS A 254 -9.25 -18.93 -12.37
N LYS A 255 -10.34 -19.34 -11.71
CA LYS A 255 -11.28 -18.46 -11.04
C LYS A 255 -11.03 -18.48 -9.54
N ILE A 256 -10.89 -17.30 -8.94
CA ILE A 256 -10.65 -17.13 -7.50
C ILE A 256 -11.68 -16.14 -6.96
N ALA A 257 -12.23 -16.40 -5.78
CA ALA A 257 -13.11 -15.45 -5.09
C ALA A 257 -12.42 -14.93 -3.83
N PHE A 258 -12.43 -13.61 -3.66
CA PHE A 258 -12.06 -12.95 -2.42
C PHE A 258 -13.31 -12.45 -1.71
N VAL A 259 -13.43 -12.75 -0.42
CA VAL A 259 -14.56 -12.30 0.40
C VAL A 259 -14.00 -11.47 1.54
N GLY A 260 -14.46 -10.23 1.66
CA GLY A 260 -13.99 -9.27 2.67
C GLY A 260 -15.12 -8.89 3.62
N LYS A 261 -14.89 -9.04 4.94
CA LYS A 261 -15.77 -8.48 5.97
C LYS A 261 -15.81 -6.96 5.84
N GLY A 262 -17.01 -6.39 5.75
CA GLY A 262 -17.25 -4.96 5.49
C GLY A 262 -18.01 -4.24 6.60
N VAL A 263 -17.80 -4.59 7.87
CA VAL A 263 -18.47 -3.88 8.98
C VAL A 263 -17.78 -2.54 9.20
N THR A 264 -18.41 -1.44 8.80
CA THR A 264 -17.77 -0.11 8.79
C THR A 264 -17.69 0.55 10.17
N PHE A 265 -18.54 0.09 11.07
CA PHE A 265 -18.40 0.29 12.50
C PHE A 265 -19.10 -0.85 13.25
N ASP A 266 -18.43 -1.37 14.28
CA ASP A 266 -18.96 -2.44 15.13
C ASP A 266 -19.07 -1.96 16.57
N SER A 267 -20.24 -1.46 16.95
CA SER A 267 -20.53 -1.16 18.35
C SER A 267 -20.77 -2.41 19.21
N GLY A 268 -20.96 -3.58 18.59
CA GLY A 268 -21.51 -4.79 19.20
C GLY A 268 -23.04 -4.93 19.04
N GLY A 269 -23.74 -3.87 18.66
CA GLY A 269 -25.21 -3.87 18.59
C GLY A 269 -25.84 -3.82 19.98
N ILE A 270 -26.95 -4.56 20.19
CA ILE A 270 -27.57 -4.70 21.52
C ILE A 270 -26.60 -5.30 22.54
N SER A 271 -25.73 -6.22 22.10
CA SER A 271 -24.60 -6.73 22.91
C SER A 271 -23.43 -5.75 22.85
N ILE A 272 -23.63 -4.56 23.40
CA ILE A 272 -22.74 -3.42 23.22
C ILE A 272 -21.34 -3.68 23.77
N LYS A 273 -20.31 -3.28 23.03
CA LYS A 273 -18.91 -3.33 23.48
C LYS A 273 -18.67 -2.29 24.58
N PRO A 274 -17.65 -2.50 25.44
CA PRO A 274 -17.17 -1.46 26.34
C PRO A 274 -16.69 -0.22 25.56
N SER A 275 -16.79 0.96 26.18
CA SER A 275 -16.37 2.22 25.55
C SER A 275 -14.87 2.25 25.22
N ALA A 276 -14.03 1.64 26.05
CA ALA A 276 -12.58 1.62 25.86
C ALA A 276 -12.20 0.87 24.58
N GLY A 277 -11.57 1.56 23.63
CA GLY A 277 -11.10 0.98 22.36
C GLY A 277 -12.19 0.83 21.30
N MET A 278 -13.43 1.25 21.56
CA MET A 278 -14.53 1.16 20.59
C MET A 278 -14.26 2.01 19.34
N GLU A 279 -13.49 3.09 19.46
CA GLU A 279 -13.07 3.93 18.34
C GLU A 279 -12.23 3.17 17.30
N LEU A 280 -11.60 2.06 17.68
CA LEU A 280 -10.84 1.18 16.78
C LEU A 280 -11.75 0.27 15.96
N MET A 281 -13.03 0.15 16.30
CA MET A 281 -13.99 -0.71 15.58
C MET A 281 -14.33 -0.19 14.18
N LYS A 282 -13.88 1.02 13.82
CA LYS A 282 -13.81 1.45 12.42
C LYS A 282 -12.95 0.54 11.54
N PHE A 283 -12.03 -0.23 12.13
CA PHE A 283 -11.16 -1.17 11.43
C PHE A 283 -11.83 -2.51 11.11
N ASP A 284 -13.08 -2.73 11.53
CA ASP A 284 -13.79 -4.01 11.34
C ASP A 284 -14.22 -4.29 9.88
N MET A 285 -13.84 -3.37 8.99
CA MET A 285 -13.91 -3.46 7.53
C MET A 285 -12.55 -3.70 6.86
N GLY A 286 -11.51 -4.03 7.63
CA GLY A 286 -10.15 -4.27 7.12
C GLY A 286 -10.09 -5.39 6.05
N GLY A 287 -10.95 -6.39 6.16
CA GLY A 287 -11.11 -7.44 5.14
C GLY A 287 -11.64 -6.88 3.81
N ALA A 288 -12.68 -6.06 3.85
CA ALA A 288 -13.22 -5.37 2.68
C ALA A 288 -12.18 -4.43 2.05
N ALA A 289 -11.45 -3.67 2.87
CA ALA A 289 -10.37 -2.81 2.39
C ALA A 289 -9.26 -3.60 1.70
N ALA A 290 -8.91 -4.79 2.21
CA ALA A 290 -7.94 -5.68 1.58
C ALA A 290 -8.43 -6.20 0.23
N VAL A 291 -9.71 -6.58 0.10
CA VAL A 291 -10.31 -6.96 -1.19
C VAL A 291 -10.25 -5.80 -2.19
N LEU A 292 -10.66 -4.60 -1.79
CA LEU A 292 -10.61 -3.41 -2.64
C LEU A 292 -9.17 -3.05 -3.06
N GLY A 293 -8.20 -3.17 -2.15
CA GLY A 293 -6.77 -3.03 -2.44
C GLY A 293 -6.25 -4.08 -3.42
N ALA A 294 -6.66 -5.33 -3.27
CA ALA A 294 -6.32 -6.41 -4.20
C ALA A 294 -6.88 -6.12 -5.60
N PHE A 295 -8.12 -5.62 -5.72
CA PHE A 295 -8.69 -5.23 -7.00
C PHE A 295 -7.95 -4.04 -7.64
N LYS A 296 -7.47 -3.07 -6.85
CA LYS A 296 -6.57 -2.01 -7.35
C LYS A 296 -5.28 -2.59 -7.93
N ILE A 297 -4.69 -3.60 -7.28
CA ILE A 297 -3.51 -4.31 -7.78
C ILE A 297 -3.81 -5.06 -9.08
N LEU A 298 -4.95 -5.76 -9.15
CA LEU A 298 -5.38 -6.49 -10.35
C LEU A 298 -5.58 -5.56 -11.54
N GLY A 299 -6.21 -4.40 -11.33
CA GLY A 299 -6.39 -3.37 -12.35
C GLY A 299 -5.06 -2.82 -12.87
N ALA A 300 -4.09 -2.60 -11.98
CA ALA A 300 -2.78 -2.06 -12.32
C ALA A 300 -1.85 -3.08 -12.99
N LEU A 301 -1.81 -4.33 -12.52
CA LEU A 301 -0.85 -5.35 -12.97
C LEU A 301 -1.38 -6.27 -14.06
N GLN A 302 -2.70 -6.37 -14.16
CA GLN A 302 -3.44 -7.21 -15.10
C GLN A 302 -2.93 -8.65 -15.24
N PRO A 303 -2.79 -9.42 -14.14
CA PRO A 303 -2.37 -10.82 -14.21
C PRO A 303 -3.41 -11.69 -14.93
N LYS A 304 -2.96 -12.79 -15.55
CA LYS A 304 -3.82 -13.72 -16.30
C LYS A 304 -4.65 -14.64 -15.38
N VAL A 305 -5.57 -14.09 -14.61
CA VAL A 305 -6.47 -14.79 -13.67
C VAL A 305 -7.83 -14.12 -13.66
N HIS A 306 -8.91 -14.87 -13.41
CA HIS A 306 -10.24 -14.30 -13.22
C HIS A 306 -10.52 -14.21 -11.71
N VAL A 307 -10.79 -13.01 -11.19
CA VAL A 307 -11.05 -12.80 -9.76
C VAL A 307 -12.42 -12.20 -9.52
N LEU A 308 -13.16 -12.77 -8.58
CA LEU A 308 -14.38 -12.21 -8.02
C LEU A 308 -14.11 -11.62 -6.64
N GLY A 309 -14.77 -10.52 -6.31
CA GLY A 309 -14.69 -9.86 -5.01
C GLY A 309 -16.08 -9.69 -4.44
N TYR A 310 -16.28 -10.13 -3.21
CA TYR A 310 -17.54 -10.00 -2.49
C TYR A 310 -17.33 -9.29 -1.16
N ILE A 311 -18.11 -8.25 -0.92
CA ILE A 311 -18.11 -7.52 0.36
C ILE A 311 -19.55 -7.32 0.79
N ALA A 312 -19.89 -7.82 1.96
CA ALA A 312 -21.14 -7.51 2.65
C ALA A 312 -20.84 -6.35 3.61
N ALA A 313 -21.24 -5.14 3.22
CA ALA A 313 -20.98 -3.92 3.97
C ALA A 313 -22.21 -3.50 4.79
N ALA A 314 -22.00 -3.26 6.08
CA ALA A 314 -23.03 -2.87 7.05
C ALA A 314 -22.42 -2.11 8.23
N GLU A 315 -23.25 -1.48 9.04
CA GLU A 315 -22.88 -1.03 10.40
C GLU A 315 -23.66 -1.83 11.42
N ASN A 316 -22.97 -2.28 12.47
CA ASN A 316 -23.61 -2.95 13.59
C ASN A 316 -23.81 -1.94 14.72
N MET A 317 -25.05 -1.46 14.86
CA MET A 317 -25.43 -0.37 15.76
C MET A 317 -26.58 -0.79 16.70
N PRO A 318 -26.62 -0.30 17.95
CA PRO A 318 -27.80 -0.42 18.78
C PRO A 318 -28.87 0.55 18.28
N ASP A 319 -30.09 0.06 18.12
CA ASP A 319 -31.28 0.84 17.79
C ASP A 319 -32.53 0.04 18.21
N GLY A 320 -33.69 0.69 18.28
CA GLY A 320 -34.96 -0.02 18.52
C GLY A 320 -35.28 -1.07 17.45
N SER A 321 -34.71 -0.95 16.25
CA SER A 321 -34.86 -1.88 15.13
C SER A 321 -33.77 -2.96 15.09
N ALA A 322 -32.76 -2.90 15.95
CA ALA A 322 -31.63 -3.81 15.91
C ALA A 322 -32.04 -5.27 16.19
N ILE A 323 -31.28 -6.20 15.62
CA ILE A 323 -31.37 -7.61 16.03
C ILE A 323 -30.96 -7.76 17.50
N LYS A 324 -31.62 -8.68 18.20
CA LYS A 324 -31.40 -8.96 19.62
C LYS A 324 -30.76 -10.33 19.82
N PRO A 325 -30.02 -10.53 20.92
CA PRO A 325 -29.63 -11.87 21.34
C PRO A 325 -30.86 -12.78 21.47
N GLY A 326 -30.83 -13.94 20.80
CA GLY A 326 -31.94 -14.89 20.73
C GLY A 326 -32.87 -14.74 19.51
N ASP A 327 -32.70 -13.69 18.70
CA ASP A 327 -33.40 -13.60 17.41
C ASP A 327 -32.89 -14.68 16.44
N LEU A 328 -33.81 -15.35 15.74
CA LEU A 328 -33.51 -16.35 14.71
C LEU A 328 -33.39 -15.68 13.34
N LEU A 329 -32.27 -15.84 12.66
CA LEU A 329 -32.06 -15.34 11.30
C LEU A 329 -32.08 -16.48 10.28
N THR A 330 -32.76 -16.30 9.15
CA THR A 330 -32.67 -17.23 8.01
C THR A 330 -31.61 -16.73 7.03
N MET A 331 -30.56 -17.52 6.82
CA MET A 331 -29.44 -17.22 5.92
C MET A 331 -29.83 -17.43 4.45
N MET A 332 -29.00 -16.91 3.53
CA MET A 332 -29.24 -17.01 2.07
C MET A 332 -29.40 -18.46 1.58
N ASN A 333 -28.74 -19.42 2.23
CA ASN A 333 -28.83 -20.84 1.91
C ASN A 333 -30.01 -21.56 2.60
N GLY A 334 -30.87 -20.84 3.31
CA GLY A 334 -32.02 -21.39 4.03
C GLY A 334 -31.71 -21.93 5.43
N LEU A 335 -30.44 -21.95 5.86
CA LEU A 335 -30.10 -22.33 7.23
C LEU A 335 -30.51 -21.24 8.21
N THR A 336 -30.94 -21.64 9.40
CA THR A 336 -31.22 -20.72 10.50
C THR A 336 -30.05 -20.64 11.46
N VAL A 337 -29.80 -19.45 12.02
CA VAL A 337 -28.78 -19.17 13.03
C VAL A 337 -29.40 -18.33 14.13
#